data_AF-A0A552JBL0-F1
#
_entry.id   AF-A0A552JBL0-F1
#
_cell.length_a   1.000
_cell.length_b   1.000
_cell.length_c   1.000
_cell.angle_alpha   90.00
_cell.angle_beta   90.00
_cell.angle_gamma   90.00
#
_symmetry.space_group_name_H-M   'P 1'
#
loop_
_entity.id
_entity.type
_entity.pdbx_description
1 polymer ?
#
loop_
_entity_poly.entity_id
_entity_poly.type
_entity_poly.pdbx_seq_one_letter_code
_entity_poly.pdbx_strand_id
1 'polypeptide(L)' 'MFTLFQPPYCPELNPIERVWEELKKEIKWSCFKTLEELEVKVDELFKKLTPQRVASLTGFPFILDALSALNTI' A
#
# COMPACT_ATOMS: atom_id res chain seq x y z
N MET A 1 11.84 -15.45 -2.38
CA MET A 1 11.32 -14.44 -1.43
C MET A 1 12.50 -13.52 -1.09
N PHE A 2 12.44 -12.23 -1.44
CA PHE A 2 13.49 -11.24 -1.14
C PHE A 2 12.98 -10.22 -0.12
N THR A 3 13.86 -9.73 0.75
CA THR A 3 13.54 -8.72 1.77
C THR A 3 14.17 -7.38 1.40
N LEU A 4 13.35 -6.34 1.32
CA LEU A 4 13.83 -4.97 1.12
C LEU A 4 14.07 -4.30 2.47
N PHE A 5 15.24 -3.68 2.65
CA PHE A 5 15.54 -2.90 3.84
C PHE A 5 14.61 -1.68 3.91
N GLN A 6 13.97 -1.48 5.06
CA GLN A 6 13.16 -0.30 5.34
C GLN A 6 13.85 0.56 6.40
N PRO A 7 14.26 1.79 6.07
CA PRO A 7 14.89 2.67 7.04
C PRO A 7 13.90 3.08 8.13
N PRO A 8 14.37 3.24 9.38
CA PRO A 8 13.52 3.68 10.47
C PRO A 8 13.04 5.12 10.23
N TYR A 9 11.80 5.42 10.65
CA TYR A 9 11.17 6.75 10.56
C TYR A 9 11.02 7.33 9.13
N CYS A 10 11.08 6.49 8.09
CA CYS A 10 10.89 6.88 6.69
C CYS A 10 9.64 6.22 6.07
N PRO A 11 8.42 6.55 6.54
CA PRO A 11 7.18 5.95 6.02
C PRO A 11 6.97 6.22 4.53
N GLU A 12 7.51 7.31 3.98
CA GLU A 12 7.44 7.67 2.56
C GLU A 12 8.12 6.66 1.63
N LEU A 13 9.04 5.85 2.16
CA LEU A 13 9.72 4.80 1.42
C LEU A 13 9.02 3.44 1.54
N ASN A 14 8.04 3.30 2.44
CA ASN A 14 7.33 2.05 2.67
C ASN A 14 6.08 1.95 1.78
N PRO A 15 6.01 1.02 0.81
CA PRO A 15 4.91 1.03 -0.15
C PRO A 15 3.52 0.79 0.43
N ILE A 16 3.42 0.08 1.56
CA ILE A 16 2.13 -0.15 2.21
C ILE A 16 1.52 1.16 2.74
N GLU A 17 2.35 2.13 3.15
CA GLU A 17 1.88 3.44 3.62
C GLU A 17 1.17 4.20 2.50
N ARG A 18 1.66 4.08 1.26
CA ARG A 18 1.03 4.70 0.08
C ARG A 18 -0.32 4.07 -0.25
N VAL A 19 -0.45 2.75 -0.07
CA VAL A 19 -1.74 2.05 -0.22
C VAL A 19 -2.71 2.50 0.87
N TRP A 20 -2.27 2.60 2.12
CA TRP A 20 -3.09 3.10 3.22
C TRP A 20 -3.51 4.56 3.04
N GLU A 21 -2.64 5.42 2.52
CA GLU A 21 -2.98 6.81 2.22
C GLU A 21 -4.17 6.88 1.25
N GLU A 22 -4.19 6.05 0.21
CA GLU A 22 -5.30 5.96 -0.74
C GLU A 22 -6.57 5.43 -0.10
N LEU A 23 -6.50 4.33 0.65
CA LEU A 23 -7.66 3.77 1.35
C LEU A 23 -8.26 4.77 2.34
N LYS A 24 -7.41 5.51 3.06
CA LYS A 24 -7.84 6.53 4.03
C LYS A 24 -8.57 7.70 3.35
N LYS A 25 -8.33 8.01 2.07
CA LYS A 25 -9.07 9.07 1.36
C LYS A 25 -10.57 8.76 1.27
N GLU A 26 -10.92 7.50 1.07
CA GLU A 26 -12.31 7.03 1.03
C GLU A 26 -12.97 6.99 2.42
N ILE A 27 -12.17 6.79 3.48
CA ILE A 27 -12.64 6.63 4.86
C ILE A 27 -12.69 7.98 5.60
N LYS A 28 -11.87 8.96 5.21
CA LYS A 28 -11.62 10.22 5.95
C LYS A 28 -12.88 11.01 6.32
N TRP A 29 -13.97 10.89 5.55
CA TRP A 29 -15.23 11.59 5.78
C TRP A 29 -16.37 10.68 6.26
N SER A 30 -16.06 9.41 6.56
CA SER A 30 -17.02 8.43 7.06
C SER A 30 -17.03 8.43 8.58
N CYS A 31 -18.22 8.31 9.17
CA CYS A 31 -18.40 8.14 10.61
C CYS A 31 -18.97 6.75 10.87
N PHE A 32 -18.18 5.89 11.53
CA PHE A 32 -18.56 4.53 11.88
C PHE A 32 -18.98 4.49 13.35
N LYS A 33 -20.06 3.77 13.65
CA LYS A 33 -20.57 3.64 15.02
C LYS A 33 -19.89 2.51 15.78
N THR A 34 -19.39 1.50 15.06
CA THR A 34 -18.69 0.36 15.65
C THR A 34 -17.41 0.04 14.88
N LEU A 35 -16.54 -0.77 15.49
CA LEU A 35 -15.30 -1.21 14.86
C LEU A 35 -15.60 -2.15 13.68
N GLU A 36 -16.62 -3.01 13.81
CA GLU A 36 -17.03 -3.96 12.79
C GLU A 36 -17.47 -3.25 11.50
N GLU A 37 -18.16 -2.11 11.61
CA GLU A 37 -18.53 -1.29 10.45
C GLU A 37 -17.30 -0.77 9.71
N LEU A 38 -16.26 -0.35 10.44
CA LEU A 38 -14.99 0.08 9.86
C LEU A 38 -14.26 -1.09 9.19
N GLU A 39 -14.18 -2.25 9.85
CA GLU A 39 -13.54 -3.45 9.30
C GLU A 39 -14.18 -3.91 8.00
N VAL A 40 -15.53 -3.99 7.97
CA VAL A 40 -16.28 -4.32 6.76
C VAL A 40 -15.98 -3.31 5.66
N LYS A 41 -15.94 -2.01 5.98
CA LYS A 41 -15.64 -0.98 4.99
C LYS A 41 -14.23 -1.11 4.43
N VAL A 42 -13.25 -1.38 5.28
CA VAL A 42 -11.86 -1.57 4.87
C VAL A 42 -11.74 -2.79 3.96
N ASP A 43 -12.38 -3.92 4.31
CA ASP A 43 -12.40 -5.12 3.49
C ASP A 43 -13.03 -4.89 2.10
N GLU A 44 -14.14 -4.14 2.03
CA GLU A 44 -14.73 -3.71 0.75
C GLU A 44 -13.77 -2.89 -0.10
N LEU A 45 -12.99 -1.99 0.51
CA LEU A 45 -12.03 -1.16 -0.21
C LEU A 45 -10.85 -1.99 -0.72
N PHE A 46 -10.36 -2.95 0.07
CA PHE A 46 -9.33 -3.89 -0.38
C PHE A 46 -9.82 -4.74 -1.56
N LYS A 47 -11.06 -5.22 -1.53
CA LYS A 47 -11.66 -5.97 -2.66
C LYS A 47 -11.76 -5.15 -3.96
N LYS A 48 -11.79 -3.82 -3.87
CA LYS A 48 -11.80 -2.91 -5.02
C LYS A 48 -10.41 -2.61 -5.56
N LEU A 49 -9.34 -2.89 -4.81
CA LEU A 49 -7.98 -2.68 -5.28
C LEU A 49 -7.66 -3.70 -6.38
N THR A 50 -7.27 -3.19 -7.55
CA THR A 50 -6.76 -4.01 -8.65
C THR A 50 -5.23 -4.11 -8.57
N PRO A 51 -4.63 -5.20 -9.10
CA PRO A 51 -3.18 -5.30 -9.19
C PRO A 51 -2.53 -4.11 -9.88
N GLN A 52 -3.17 -3.57 -10.93
CA GLN A 52 -2.70 -2.39 -11.66
C GLN A 52 -2.72 -1.14 -10.77
N ARG A 53 -3.78 -0.98 -9.95
CA ARG A 53 -3.86 0.15 -9.02
C ARG A 53 -2.77 0.03 -7.95
N VAL A 54 -2.60 -1.14 -7.34
CA VAL A 54 -1.54 -1.38 -6.35
C VAL A 54 -0.17 -1.09 -6.96
N ALA A 55 0.13 -1.63 -8.15
CA ALA A 55 1.38 -1.37 -8.85
C ALA A 55 1.62 0.13 -9.11
N SER A 56 0.57 0.88 -9.49
CA SER A 56 0.69 2.33 -9.70
C SER A 56 0.99 3.12 -8.41
N LEU A 57 0.62 2.57 -7.24
CA LEU A 57 0.87 3.19 -5.94
C LEU A 57 2.23 2.80 -5.37
N THR A 58 2.65 1.55 -5.58
CA THR A 58 3.83 0.97 -4.93
C THR A 58 5.05 0.86 -5.84
N GLY A 59 4.92 1.17 -7.12
CA GLY A 59 5.96 1.05 -8.15
C GLY A 59 7.02 2.14 -8.06
N PHE A 60 7.66 2.30 -6.91
CA PHE A 60 8.74 3.27 -6.74
C PHE A 60 9.96 2.88 -7.59
N PRO A 61 10.63 3.86 -8.24
CA PRO A 61 11.79 3.59 -9.08
C PRO A 61 12.86 2.75 -8.38
N PHE A 62 13.22 3.09 -7.13
CA PHE A 62 14.26 2.37 -6.39
C PHE A 62 13.93 0.89 -6.13
N ILE A 63 12.64 0.54 -6.03
CA ILE A 63 12.20 -0.86 -5.87
C ILE A 63 12.33 -1.58 -7.20
N LEU A 64 11.88 -0.95 -8.30
CA LEU A 64 11.96 -1.53 -9.63
C LEU A 64 13.42 -1.70 -10.09
N ASP A 65 14.28 -0.76 -9.77
CA ASP A 65 15.71 -0.82 -10.04
C ASP A 65 16.38 -1.98 -9.28
N ALA A 66 16.08 -2.13 -7.99
CA ALA A 66 16.57 -3.23 -7.17
C ALA A 66 16.11 -4.59 -7.69
N LEU A 67 14.84 -4.73 -8.09
CA LEU A 67 14.30 -5.96 -8.67
C LEU A 67 14.93 -6.27 -10.04
N SER A 68 15.16 -5.26 -10.87
CA SER A 68 15.78 -5.43 -12.19
C SER A 68 17.24 -5.88 -12.07
N ALA A 69 17.99 -5.31 -11.12
CA ALA A 69 19.36 -5.72 -10.82
C ALA A 69 19.43 -7.17 -10.34
N LEU A 70 18.49 -7.60 -9.48
CA LEU A 70 18.41 -9.00 -9.02
C LEU A 70 18.10 -9.99 -10.15
N ASN A 71 17.22 -9.61 -11.09
CA ASN A 71 16.85 -10.48 -12.22
C ASN A 71 17.94 -10.58 -13.30
N THR A 72 19.00 -9.77 -13.22
CA THR A 72 20.13 -9.79 -14.16
C THR A 72 21.24 -10.74 -13.70
N ILE A 73 21.14 -11.30 -12.49
CA ILE A 73 22.09 -12.23 -11.86
C ILE A 73 21.48 -13.64 -11.86
#